data_AF-A0A924YS80-F1
#
_entry.id   AF-A0A924YS80-F1
#
_cell.length_a   1.000
_cell.length_b   1.000
_cell.length_c   1.000
_cell.angle_alpha   90.00
_cell.angle_beta   90.00
_cell.angle_gamma   90.00
#
_symmetry.space_group_name_H-M   'P 1'
#
loop_
_entity.id
_entity.type
_entity.pdbx_description
1 polymer ?
#
loop_
_entity_poly.entity_id
_entity_poly.type
_entity_poly.pdbx_seq_one_letter_code
_entity_poly.pdbx_strand_id
1 'polypeptide(L)'
;MSLRAIVICMVCVLTVTSGLRGDDSESKQLIQEGVNKARAKFDLAEERLTKALLADFDRAMESARAKGTGDDANAKRVDQLKEAKGKFSDSGTLPLPEVLLKPVDTFEHSLNAATKELEQSFDKAISAASKSKFDEFAAELSSQKKVFEQAFVKRHPPRIVARWVHVWKREYRVQFDFASDGRIIAPDGVERTWEIKGKTLILRQPDRRAPGGVWVDKCQISADGKSYRGRNQDNVETQGTLLESK
;
A
#
# COMPACT_ATOMS: atom_id res chain seq x y z
N MET A 1 29.94 -19.54 6.34
CA MET A 1 29.25 -19.78 7.63
C MET A 1 27.88 -19.12 7.57
N SER A 2 26.81 -19.91 7.46
CA SER A 2 25.44 -19.42 7.25
C SER A 2 24.63 -19.61 8.54
N LEU A 3 24.33 -18.51 9.23
CA LEU A 3 23.37 -18.48 10.33
C LEU A 3 21.97 -18.43 9.73
N ARG A 4 21.27 -19.55 9.73
CA ARG A 4 19.83 -19.60 9.49
C ARG A 4 19.13 -19.18 10.78
N ALA A 5 18.51 -18.00 10.76
CA ALA A 5 17.63 -17.55 11.82
C ALA A 5 16.38 -18.45 11.87
N ILE A 6 16.20 -19.13 13.00
CA ILE A 6 15.00 -19.91 13.31
C ILE A 6 13.92 -18.91 13.72
N VAL A 7 12.96 -18.65 12.84
CA VAL A 7 11.73 -17.94 13.19
C VAL A 7 10.85 -18.92 13.96
N ILE A 8 10.84 -18.81 15.28
CA ILE A 8 9.90 -19.52 16.15
C ILE A 8 8.54 -18.84 15.97
N CYS A 9 7.71 -19.39 15.08
CA CYS A 9 6.27 -19.12 15.08
C CYS A 9 5.68 -19.75 16.33
N MET A 10 5.61 -18.98 17.41
CA MET A 10 4.89 -19.35 18.63
C MET A 10 3.39 -19.29 18.33
N VAL A 11 2.86 -20.41 17.80
CA VAL A 11 1.42 -20.64 17.70
C VAL A 11 0.97 -21.04 19.10
N CYS A 12 0.58 -20.04 19.91
CA CYS A 12 -0.11 -20.31 21.17
C CYS A 12 -1.48 -20.90 20.86
N VAL A 13 -1.55 -22.23 20.82
CA VAL A 13 -2.82 -22.97 20.84
C VAL A 13 -3.35 -22.87 22.26
N LEU A 14 -4.17 -21.85 22.52
CA LEU A 14 -4.94 -21.75 23.75
C LEU A 14 -6.07 -22.79 23.70
N THR A 15 -5.83 -23.95 24.31
CA THR A 15 -6.89 -24.90 24.66
C THR A 15 -7.73 -24.28 25.77
N VAL A 16 -8.90 -23.76 25.42
CA VAL A 16 -9.87 -23.21 26.37
C VAL A 16 -10.52 -24.35 27.13
N THR A 17 -10.08 -24.58 28.37
CA THR A 17 -10.81 -25.38 29.35
C THR A 17 -11.98 -24.56 29.88
N SER A 18 -13.19 -24.92 29.48
CA SER A 18 -14.44 -24.34 29.98
C SER A 18 -14.64 -24.66 31.46
N GLY A 19 -14.52 -23.67 32.34
CA GLY A 19 -14.86 -23.86 33.76
C GLY A 19 -14.54 -22.74 34.75
N LEU A 20 -13.75 -21.72 34.39
CA LEU A 20 -13.48 -20.58 35.25
C LEU A 20 -14.02 -19.32 34.58
N ARG A 21 -14.81 -18.53 35.32
CA ARG A 21 -15.05 -17.11 35.02
C ARG A 21 -13.69 -16.41 35.04
N GLY A 22 -12.95 -16.53 33.94
CA GLY A 22 -11.82 -15.66 33.67
C GLY A 22 -12.35 -14.24 33.67
N ASP A 23 -11.61 -13.33 34.30
CA ASP A 23 -11.97 -11.93 34.34
C ASP A 23 -12.04 -11.41 32.89
N ASP A 24 -13.21 -10.94 32.45
CA ASP A 24 -13.40 -10.36 31.12
C ASP A 24 -12.37 -9.25 30.83
N SER A 25 -11.88 -8.59 31.89
CA SER A 25 -10.80 -7.61 31.83
C SER A 25 -9.49 -8.20 31.28
N GLU A 26 -9.08 -9.38 31.76
CA GLU A 26 -7.82 -10.03 31.34
C GLU A 26 -7.88 -10.41 29.85
N SER A 27 -9.02 -10.95 29.41
CA SER A 27 -9.21 -11.31 28.00
C SER A 27 -9.18 -10.09 27.07
N LYS A 28 -9.83 -8.98 27.46
CA LYS A 28 -9.78 -7.71 26.71
C LYS A 28 -8.37 -7.14 26.67
N GLN A 29 -7.65 -7.18 27.79
CA GLN A 29 -6.26 -6.72 27.89
C GLN A 29 -5.35 -7.50 26.92
N LEU A 30 -5.43 -8.83 26.90
CA LEU A 30 -4.62 -9.65 25.99
C LEU A 30 -4.90 -9.34 24.51
N ILE A 31 -6.16 -9.12 24.14
CA ILE A 31 -6.53 -8.70 22.77
C ILE A 31 -5.93 -7.33 22.44
N GLN A 32 -6.07 -6.35 23.36
CA GLN A 32 -5.53 -5.00 23.18
C GLN A 32 -4.00 -5.00 23.08
N GLU A 33 -3.31 -5.79 23.90
CA GLU A 33 -1.85 -5.94 23.86
C GLU A 33 -1.37 -6.44 22.49
N GLY A 34 -2.12 -7.36 21.87
CA GLY A 34 -1.85 -7.82 20.51
C GLY A 34 -1.87 -6.69 19.47
N VAL A 35 -2.89 -5.83 19.52
CA VAL A 35 -3.00 -4.65 18.63
C VAL A 35 -1.90 -3.63 18.92
N ASN A 36 -1.63 -3.34 20.20
CA ASN A 36 -0.58 -2.40 20.61
C ASN A 36 0.80 -2.83 20.13
N LYS A 37 1.11 -4.13 20.24
CA LYS A 37 2.36 -4.71 19.74
C LYS A 37 2.47 -4.59 18.21
N ALA A 38 1.38 -4.82 17.48
CA ALA A 38 1.35 -4.64 16.03
C ALA A 38 1.56 -3.17 15.64
N ARG A 39 0.95 -2.22 16.36
CA ARG A 39 1.15 -0.79 16.15
C ARG A 39 2.61 -0.39 16.38
N ALA A 40 3.21 -0.80 17.49
CA ALA A 40 4.62 -0.51 17.77
C ALA A 40 5.56 -1.08 16.69
N LYS A 41 5.24 -2.26 16.14
CA LYS A 41 5.99 -2.85 15.01
C LYS A 41 5.83 -2.01 13.74
N PHE A 42 4.62 -1.54 13.45
CA PHE A 42 4.35 -0.66 12.32
C PHE A 42 5.11 0.67 12.45
N ASP A 43 5.05 1.33 13.61
CA ASP A 43 5.72 2.62 13.84
C ASP A 43 7.24 2.50 13.63
N LEU A 44 7.84 1.43 14.16
CA LEU A 44 9.27 1.14 13.95
C LEU A 44 9.61 0.85 12.48
N ALA A 45 8.72 0.18 11.75
CA ALA A 45 8.91 -0.06 10.32
C ALA A 45 8.82 1.25 9.53
N GLU A 46 7.80 2.08 9.81
CA GLU A 46 7.61 3.39 9.20
C GLU A 46 8.84 4.30 9.41
N GLU A 47 9.35 4.39 10.64
CA GLU A 47 10.55 5.17 10.97
C GLU A 47 11.77 4.70 10.17
N ARG A 48 12.02 3.38 10.14
CA ARG A 48 13.15 2.79 9.42
C ARG A 48 13.08 3.05 7.91
N LEU A 49 11.90 2.85 7.32
CA LEU A 49 11.67 3.08 5.90
C LEU A 49 11.85 4.56 5.55
N THR A 50 11.33 5.46 6.38
CA THR A 50 11.47 6.91 6.21
C THR A 50 12.95 7.31 6.24
N LYS A 51 13.70 6.83 7.24
CA LYS A 51 15.14 7.07 7.35
C LYS A 51 15.92 6.53 6.15
N ALA A 52 15.55 5.34 5.66
CA ALA A 52 16.18 4.74 4.49
C ALA A 52 15.97 5.60 3.24
N LEU A 53 14.74 6.06 2.99
CA LEU A 53 14.44 6.92 1.85
C LEU A 53 15.15 8.27 1.94
N LEU A 54 15.21 8.88 3.14
CA LEU A 54 15.98 10.11 3.36
C LEU A 54 17.48 9.93 3.06
N ALA A 55 18.05 8.77 3.39
CA ALA A 55 19.43 8.45 3.02
C ALA A 55 19.61 8.25 1.50
N ASP A 56 18.60 7.73 0.79
CA ASP A 56 18.62 7.64 -0.67
C ASP A 56 18.60 9.03 -1.34
N PHE A 57 17.88 10.00 -0.77
CA PHE A 57 17.99 11.39 -1.21
C PHE A 57 19.42 11.93 -1.07
N ASP A 58 20.06 11.69 0.08
CA ASP A 58 21.42 12.16 0.33
C ASP A 58 22.42 11.55 -0.65
N ARG A 59 22.35 10.23 -0.87
CA ARG A 59 23.15 9.54 -1.89
C ARG A 59 22.91 10.09 -3.30
N ALA A 60 21.65 10.36 -3.66
CA ALA A 60 21.32 10.91 -4.98
C ALA A 60 21.90 12.33 -5.16
N MET A 61 21.87 13.17 -4.13
CA MET A 61 22.47 14.50 -4.14
C MET A 61 24.00 14.45 -4.23
N GLU A 62 24.65 13.56 -3.46
CA GLU A 62 26.09 13.34 -3.52
C GLU A 62 26.53 12.87 -4.91
N SER A 63 25.80 11.91 -5.49
CA SER A 63 26.08 11.43 -6.84
C SER A 63 25.90 12.53 -7.90
N ALA A 64 24.89 13.40 -7.76
CA ALA A 64 24.71 14.54 -8.66
C ALA A 64 25.86 15.57 -8.55
N ARG A 65 26.35 15.84 -7.34
CA ARG A 65 27.51 16.74 -7.12
C ARG A 65 28.82 16.17 -7.67
N ALA A 66 29.04 14.86 -7.52
CA ALA A 66 30.26 14.20 -7.97
C ALA A 66 30.43 14.20 -9.51
N LYS A 67 29.34 14.38 -10.27
CA LYS A 67 29.36 14.41 -11.74
C LYS A 67 29.84 15.75 -12.34
N GLY A 68 30.25 16.71 -11.51
CA GLY A 68 30.94 17.93 -11.93
C GLY A 68 30.15 19.21 -11.65
N THR A 69 30.87 20.24 -11.20
CA THR A 69 30.36 21.57 -10.79
C THR A 69 30.20 22.55 -11.96
N GLY A 70 30.59 22.18 -13.18
CA GLY A 70 30.54 23.05 -14.36
C GLY A 70 29.27 22.94 -15.21
N ASP A 71 28.33 22.06 -14.82
CA ASP A 71 27.09 21.85 -15.57
C ASP A 71 25.89 22.30 -14.73
N ASP A 72 25.24 23.39 -15.15
CA ASP A 72 24.04 23.97 -14.52
C ASP A 72 22.94 22.91 -14.32
N ALA A 73 22.92 21.86 -15.14
CA ALA A 73 21.98 20.74 -15.01
C ALA A 73 22.15 19.96 -13.69
N ASN A 74 23.38 19.75 -13.21
CA ASN A 74 23.63 19.02 -11.96
C ASN A 74 23.25 19.85 -10.73
N ALA A 75 23.54 21.16 -10.75
CA ALA A 75 23.12 22.07 -9.70
C ALA A 75 21.58 22.10 -9.57
N LYS A 76 20.88 22.26 -10.71
CA LYS A 76 19.41 22.20 -10.75
C LYS A 76 18.86 20.88 -10.23
N ARG A 77 19.49 19.75 -10.57
CA ARG A 77 19.10 18.42 -10.06
C ARG A 77 19.27 18.30 -8.55
N VAL A 78 20.35 18.82 -7.98
CA VAL A 78 20.56 18.85 -6.53
C VAL A 78 19.46 19.66 -5.85
N ASP A 79 19.09 20.81 -6.39
CA ASP A 79 18.04 21.64 -5.80
C ASP A 79 16.65 21.00 -5.89
N GLN A 80 16.34 20.34 -7.02
CA GLN A 80 15.13 19.52 -7.15
C GLN A 80 15.09 18.40 -6.10
N LEU A 81 16.21 17.72 -5.86
CA LEU A 81 16.31 16.68 -4.84
C LEU A 81 16.15 17.24 -3.42
N LYS A 82 16.70 18.42 -3.12
CA LYS A 82 16.51 19.10 -1.82
C LYS A 82 15.05 19.48 -1.59
N GLU A 83 14.40 20.11 -2.58
CA GLU A 83 12.99 20.49 -2.49
C GLU A 83 12.11 19.26 -2.27
N ALA A 84 12.36 18.20 -3.04
CA ALA A 84 11.65 16.94 -2.92
C ALA A 84 11.88 16.26 -1.55
N LYS A 85 13.11 16.31 -1.01
CA LYS A 85 13.43 15.84 0.35
C LYS A 85 12.71 16.64 1.43
N GLY A 86 12.62 17.96 1.26
CA GLY A 86 11.88 18.86 2.16
C GLY A 86 10.40 18.50 2.20
N LYS A 87 9.75 18.42 1.03
CA LYS A 87 8.34 18.01 0.91
C LYS A 87 8.06 16.65 1.55
N PHE A 88 8.94 15.68 1.35
CA PHE A 88 8.81 14.36 1.96
C PHE A 88 8.95 14.45 3.50
N SER A 89 9.95 15.17 4.01
CA SER A 89 10.16 15.34 5.46
C SER A 89 8.99 16.05 6.15
N ASP A 90 8.41 17.07 5.49
CA ASP A 90 7.38 17.93 6.09
C ASP A 90 5.97 17.31 6.03
N SER A 91 5.67 16.57 4.96
CA SER A 91 4.30 16.13 4.65
C SER A 91 4.15 14.66 4.31
N GLY A 92 5.24 13.89 4.26
CA GLY A 92 5.24 12.51 3.74
C GLY A 92 5.03 12.42 2.23
N THR A 93 4.92 13.55 1.53
CA THR A 93 4.72 13.57 0.07
C THR A 93 5.92 12.96 -0.63
N LEU A 94 5.69 11.82 -1.27
CA LEU A 94 6.73 11.07 -1.95
C LEU A 94 7.19 11.75 -3.25
N PRO A 95 8.51 11.79 -3.50
CA PRO A 95 9.10 12.55 -4.59
C PRO A 95 8.92 11.81 -5.94
N LEU A 96 8.99 12.55 -7.05
CA LEU A 96 9.02 12.01 -8.43
C LEU A 96 10.33 12.20 -9.25
N PRO A 97 11.50 12.58 -8.70
CA PRO A 97 12.73 12.52 -9.47
C PRO A 97 13.02 11.09 -9.93
N GLU A 98 13.37 10.92 -11.20
CA GLU A 98 13.63 9.61 -11.83
C GLU A 98 14.62 8.75 -11.03
N VAL A 99 15.65 9.38 -10.45
CA VAL A 99 16.68 8.70 -9.65
C VAL A 99 16.16 8.06 -8.36
N LEU A 100 15.00 8.51 -7.87
CA LEU A 100 14.38 8.00 -6.66
C LEU A 100 13.24 7.02 -6.95
N LEU A 101 12.89 6.74 -8.22
CA LEU A 101 11.76 5.86 -8.54
C LEU A 101 11.87 4.49 -7.87
N LYS A 102 13.05 3.85 -7.93
CA LYS A 102 13.27 2.54 -7.30
C LYS A 102 13.28 2.59 -5.75
N PRO A 103 14.01 3.52 -5.10
CA PRO A 103 13.90 3.71 -3.65
C PRO A 103 12.47 3.96 -3.17
N VAL A 104 11.72 4.79 -3.89
CA VAL A 104 10.34 5.13 -3.54
C VAL A 104 9.41 3.93 -3.70
N ASP A 105 9.53 3.18 -4.80
CA ASP A 105 8.77 1.93 -4.98
C ASP A 105 9.04 0.92 -3.84
N THR A 106 10.30 0.83 -3.42
CA THR A 106 10.70 -0.04 -2.29
C THR A 106 10.10 0.45 -0.97
N PHE A 107 10.09 1.77 -0.74
CA PHE A 107 9.46 2.40 0.42
C PHE A 107 7.96 2.11 0.46
N GLU A 108 7.22 2.39 -0.63
CA GLU A 108 5.78 2.20 -0.70
C GLU A 108 5.39 0.73 -0.53
N HIS A 109 6.08 -0.18 -1.21
CA HIS A 109 5.80 -1.61 -1.08
C HIS A 109 5.97 -2.10 0.37
N SER A 110 7.07 -1.69 1.00
CA SER A 110 7.37 -2.08 2.39
C SER A 110 6.40 -1.45 3.39
N LEU A 111 6.03 -0.18 3.17
CA LEU A 111 5.07 0.51 4.02
C LEU A 111 3.68 -0.12 3.91
N ASN A 112 3.22 -0.40 2.68
CA ASN A 112 1.94 -1.08 2.44
C ASN A 112 1.92 -2.48 3.06
N ALA A 113 3.03 -3.22 3.01
CA ALA A 113 3.14 -4.51 3.69
C ALA A 113 3.00 -4.38 5.21
N ALA A 114 3.67 -3.40 5.83
CA ALA A 114 3.55 -3.13 7.26
C ALA A 114 2.13 -2.69 7.65
N THR A 115 1.49 -1.83 6.86
CA THR A 115 0.09 -1.41 7.04
C THR A 115 -0.84 -2.62 7.02
N LYS A 116 -0.70 -3.49 6.03
CA LYS A 116 -1.52 -4.70 5.91
C LYS A 116 -1.36 -5.65 7.10
N GLU A 117 -0.15 -5.80 7.65
CA GLU A 117 0.06 -6.60 8.85
C GLU A 117 -0.67 -6.01 10.08
N LEU A 118 -0.68 -4.69 10.22
CA LEU A 118 -1.42 -4.00 11.28
C LEU A 118 -2.93 -4.15 11.10
N GLU A 119 -3.45 -3.95 9.89
CA GLU A 119 -4.87 -4.16 9.55
C GLU A 119 -5.33 -5.58 9.89
N GLN A 120 -4.55 -6.60 9.51
CA GLN A 120 -4.83 -7.99 9.86
C GLN A 120 -4.84 -8.23 11.38
N SER A 121 -4.04 -7.50 12.13
CA SER A 121 -4.01 -7.59 13.59
C SER A 121 -5.26 -6.99 14.21
N PHE A 122 -5.74 -5.85 13.69
CA PHE A 122 -7.06 -5.30 14.05
C PHE A 122 -8.19 -6.27 13.71
N ASP A 123 -8.22 -6.83 12.51
CA ASP A 123 -9.29 -7.75 12.09
C ASP A 123 -9.36 -9.00 12.97
N LYS A 124 -8.20 -9.54 13.34
CA LYS A 124 -8.11 -10.67 14.29
C LYS A 124 -8.63 -10.27 15.68
N ALA A 125 -8.24 -9.10 16.18
CA ALA A 125 -8.65 -8.59 17.48
C ALA A 125 -10.17 -8.33 17.54
N ILE A 126 -10.74 -7.70 16.51
CA ILE A 126 -12.20 -7.48 16.37
C ILE A 126 -12.92 -8.83 16.33
N SER A 127 -12.46 -9.78 15.51
CA SER A 127 -13.05 -11.11 15.42
C SER A 127 -13.00 -11.87 16.76
N ALA A 128 -11.88 -11.79 17.48
CA ALA A 128 -11.73 -12.41 18.80
C ALA A 128 -12.69 -11.78 19.82
N ALA A 129 -12.76 -10.45 19.88
CA ALA A 129 -13.67 -9.71 20.76
C ALA A 129 -15.14 -10.07 20.49
N SER A 130 -15.57 -10.10 19.21
CA SER A 130 -16.93 -10.50 18.85
C SER A 130 -17.25 -11.95 19.22
N LYS A 131 -16.32 -12.89 19.02
CA LYS A 131 -16.52 -14.30 19.42
C LYS A 131 -16.66 -14.46 20.93
N SER A 132 -15.98 -13.64 21.71
CA SER A 132 -16.10 -13.58 23.16
C SER A 132 -17.29 -12.74 23.65
N LYS A 133 -18.15 -12.24 22.74
CA LYS A 133 -19.30 -11.38 23.04
C LYS A 133 -18.93 -10.05 23.70
N PHE A 134 -17.75 -9.52 23.41
CA PHE A 134 -17.31 -8.20 23.85
C PHE A 134 -17.68 -7.14 22.81
N ASP A 135 -18.97 -6.98 22.53
CA ASP A 135 -19.44 -6.20 21.37
C ASP A 135 -19.01 -4.73 21.42
N GLU A 136 -19.10 -4.07 22.58
CA GLU A 136 -18.62 -2.69 22.77
C GLU A 136 -17.12 -2.57 22.51
N PHE A 137 -16.33 -3.55 22.95
CA PHE A 137 -14.89 -3.56 22.74
C PHE A 137 -14.52 -3.83 21.29
N ALA A 138 -15.26 -4.70 20.59
CA ALA A 138 -15.09 -4.92 19.15
C ALA A 138 -15.42 -3.66 18.34
N ALA A 139 -16.45 -2.90 18.74
CA ALA A 139 -16.78 -1.61 18.14
C ALA A 139 -15.68 -0.57 18.37
N GLU A 140 -15.11 -0.51 19.58
CA GLU A 140 -13.98 0.37 19.90
C GLU A 140 -12.74 0.04 19.06
N LEU A 141 -12.36 -1.24 18.95
CA LEU A 141 -11.26 -1.67 18.07
C LEU A 141 -11.51 -1.30 16.61
N SER A 142 -12.75 -1.40 16.13
CA SER A 142 -13.13 -0.99 14.77
C SER A 142 -12.99 0.52 14.57
N SER A 143 -13.36 1.32 15.57
CA SER A 143 -13.17 2.77 15.58
C SER A 143 -11.68 3.14 15.53
N GLN A 144 -10.85 2.49 16.36
CA GLN A 144 -9.40 2.70 16.37
C GLN A 144 -8.75 2.36 15.02
N LYS A 145 -9.18 1.25 14.39
CA LYS A 145 -8.73 0.87 13.04
C LYS A 145 -9.02 1.98 12.04
N LYS A 146 -10.25 2.49 12.02
CA LYS A 146 -10.68 3.58 11.12
C LYS A 146 -9.90 4.87 11.36
N VAL A 147 -9.66 5.25 12.61
CA VAL A 147 -8.84 6.43 12.96
C VAL A 147 -7.41 6.26 12.43
N PHE A 148 -6.83 5.07 12.59
CA PHE A 148 -5.51 4.77 12.04
C PHE A 148 -5.49 4.88 10.51
N GLU A 149 -6.44 4.26 9.79
CA GLU A 149 -6.53 4.31 8.33
C GLU A 149 -6.62 5.76 7.82
N GLN A 150 -7.46 6.59 8.45
CA GLN A 150 -7.60 8.00 8.10
C GLN A 150 -6.31 8.80 8.35
N ALA A 151 -5.66 8.58 9.49
CA ALA A 151 -4.39 9.22 9.82
C ALA A 151 -3.27 8.76 8.87
N PHE A 152 -3.26 7.48 8.49
CA PHE A 152 -2.31 6.91 7.56
C PHE A 152 -2.45 7.54 6.18
N VAL A 153 -3.66 7.58 5.60
CA VAL A 153 -3.92 8.22 4.29
C VAL A 153 -3.55 9.70 4.30
N LYS A 154 -3.77 10.40 5.43
CA LYS A 154 -3.38 11.80 5.57
C LYS A 154 -1.87 12.00 5.58
N ARG A 155 -1.12 11.12 6.26
CA ARG A 155 0.36 11.19 6.34
C ARG A 155 1.05 10.67 5.07
N HIS A 156 0.42 9.71 4.40
CA HIS A 156 0.92 9.03 3.21
C HIS A 156 -0.12 9.09 2.10
N PRO A 157 -0.36 10.29 1.52
CA PRO A 157 -1.32 10.43 0.46
C PRO A 157 -0.91 9.57 -0.73
N PRO A 158 -1.81 8.73 -1.27
CA PRO A 158 -1.50 7.85 -2.39
C PRO A 158 -1.13 8.65 -3.63
N ARG A 159 -0.09 8.20 -4.32
CA ARG A 159 0.42 8.89 -5.51
C ARG A 159 -0.17 8.31 -6.76
N ILE A 160 -0.45 9.15 -7.75
CA ILE A 160 -0.77 8.66 -9.09
C ILE A 160 0.51 8.19 -9.76
N VAL A 161 0.66 6.87 -9.89
CA VAL A 161 1.83 6.23 -10.52
C VAL A 161 1.66 6.06 -12.03
N ALA A 162 0.42 6.01 -12.51
CA ALA A 162 0.13 5.96 -13.94
C ALA A 162 -1.28 6.49 -14.22
N ARG A 163 -1.46 7.10 -15.39
CA ARG A 163 -2.78 7.47 -15.91
C ARG A 163 -3.04 6.68 -17.18
N TRP A 164 -4.20 6.07 -17.30
CA TRP A 164 -4.54 5.21 -18.42
C TRP A 164 -5.87 5.63 -19.03
N VAL A 165 -5.97 5.63 -20.35
CA VAL A 165 -7.27 5.55 -21.03
C VAL A 165 -7.65 4.09 -21.07
N HIS A 166 -8.57 3.69 -20.21
CA HIS A 166 -9.14 2.35 -20.18
C HIS A 166 -10.30 2.26 -21.17
N VAL A 167 -10.31 1.21 -21.98
CA VAL A 167 -11.37 0.94 -22.95
C VAL A 167 -11.99 -0.42 -22.67
N TRP A 168 -13.30 -0.42 -22.43
CA TRP A 168 -14.11 -1.60 -22.18
C TRP A 168 -15.13 -1.80 -23.30
N LYS A 169 -15.28 -3.04 -23.79
CA LYS A 169 -16.15 -3.39 -24.94
C LYS A 169 -15.90 -2.56 -26.20
N ARG A 170 -14.70 -2.00 -26.37
CA ARG A 170 -14.30 -1.10 -27.47
C ARG A 170 -15.07 0.24 -27.57
N GLU A 171 -16.06 0.46 -26.71
CA GLU A 171 -16.96 1.61 -26.78
C GLU A 171 -16.74 2.56 -25.60
N TYR A 172 -16.60 2.01 -24.39
CA TYR A 172 -16.53 2.80 -23.17
C TYR A 172 -15.09 3.20 -22.89
N ARG A 173 -14.81 4.49 -22.95
CA ARG A 173 -13.50 5.07 -22.64
C ARG A 173 -13.58 5.83 -21.33
N VAL A 174 -12.71 5.50 -20.38
CA VAL A 174 -12.62 6.17 -19.09
C VAL A 174 -11.16 6.37 -18.72
N GLN A 175 -10.84 7.53 -18.14
CA GLN A 175 -9.52 7.74 -17.57
C GLN A 175 -9.44 7.08 -16.19
N PHE A 176 -8.42 6.27 -16.00
CA PHE A 176 -8.06 5.66 -14.73
C PHE A 176 -6.74 6.22 -14.23
N ASP A 177 -6.75 6.75 -13.02
CA ASP A 177 -5.56 7.19 -12.30
C ASP A 177 -5.19 6.09 -11.31
N PHE A 178 -4.09 5.37 -11.59
CA PHE A 178 -3.62 4.27 -10.77
C PHE A 178 -2.82 4.86 -9.61
N ALA A 179 -3.31 4.65 -8.39
CA ALA A 179 -2.67 5.10 -7.17
C ALA A 179 -1.68 4.04 -6.63
N SER A 180 -0.58 4.46 -5.99
CA SER A 180 0.47 3.58 -5.48
C SER A 180 0.02 2.61 -4.37
N ASP A 181 -1.11 2.88 -3.73
CA ASP A 181 -1.76 2.00 -2.76
C ASP A 181 -2.61 0.89 -3.42
N GLY A 182 -2.54 0.78 -4.76
CA GLY A 182 -3.30 -0.19 -5.52
C GLY A 182 -4.74 0.24 -5.80
N ARG A 183 -5.18 1.45 -5.44
CA ARG A 183 -6.50 1.96 -5.86
C ARG A 183 -6.48 2.52 -7.27
N ILE A 184 -7.64 2.51 -7.92
CA ILE A 184 -7.87 3.23 -9.17
C ILE A 184 -8.86 4.34 -8.88
N ILE A 185 -8.46 5.57 -9.19
CA ILE A 185 -9.32 6.75 -9.12
C ILE A 185 -9.94 6.95 -10.50
N ALA A 186 -11.27 7.02 -10.55
CA ALA A 186 -12.04 7.22 -11.76
C ALA A 186 -13.18 8.22 -11.50
N PRO A 187 -13.73 8.88 -12.55
CA PRO A 187 -14.73 9.94 -12.40
C PRO A 187 -16.06 9.52 -11.74
N ASP A 188 -16.38 8.23 -11.75
CA ASP A 188 -17.64 7.72 -11.20
C ASP A 188 -17.60 7.42 -9.69
N GLY A 189 -16.45 7.63 -9.05
CA GLY A 189 -16.28 7.42 -7.61
C GLY A 189 -16.37 5.96 -7.15
N VAL A 190 -16.46 5.00 -8.07
CA VAL A 190 -16.51 3.57 -7.72
C VAL A 190 -15.11 3.10 -7.34
N GLU A 191 -14.98 2.54 -6.14
CA GLU A 191 -13.74 1.93 -5.68
C GLU A 191 -13.33 0.76 -6.56
N ARG A 192 -12.09 0.81 -7.02
CA ARG A 192 -11.47 -0.21 -7.86
C ARG A 192 -10.04 -0.40 -7.42
N THR A 193 -9.49 -1.57 -7.68
CA THR A 193 -8.08 -1.85 -7.37
C THR A 193 -7.32 -2.41 -8.54
N TRP A 194 -6.01 -2.26 -8.50
CA TRP A 194 -5.06 -2.82 -9.45
C TRP A 194 -3.90 -3.47 -8.70
N GLU A 195 -3.29 -4.48 -9.33
CA GLU A 195 -1.99 -5.02 -8.93
C GLU A 195 -1.23 -5.48 -10.18
N ILE A 196 0.10 -5.49 -10.10
CA ILE A 196 0.96 -6.06 -11.15
C ILE A 196 1.66 -7.30 -10.61
N LYS A 197 1.63 -8.39 -11.39
CA LYS A 197 2.37 -9.64 -11.15
C LYS A 197 3.19 -9.99 -12.38
N GLY A 198 4.49 -9.65 -12.34
CA GLY A 198 5.35 -9.75 -13.51
C GLY A 198 4.83 -8.81 -14.62
N LYS A 199 4.48 -9.36 -15.78
CA LYS A 199 3.88 -8.60 -16.91
C LYS A 199 2.35 -8.60 -16.91
N THR A 200 1.73 -9.19 -15.89
CA THR A 200 0.26 -9.27 -15.78
C THR A 200 -0.26 -8.16 -14.89
N LEU A 201 -1.08 -7.27 -15.45
CA LEU A 201 -1.91 -6.32 -14.72
C LEU A 201 -3.23 -6.98 -14.37
N ILE A 202 -3.64 -6.89 -13.11
CA ILE A 202 -4.92 -7.39 -12.62
C ILE A 202 -5.75 -6.22 -12.14
N LEU A 203 -6.87 -5.95 -12.79
CA LEU A 203 -7.84 -4.92 -12.37
C LEU A 203 -9.01 -5.58 -11.66
N ARG A 204 -9.53 -4.94 -10.62
CA ARG A 204 -10.69 -5.42 -9.87
C ARG A 204 -11.72 -4.33 -9.75
N GLN A 205 -12.95 -4.63 -10.14
CA GLN A 205 -14.09 -3.75 -10.01
C GLN A 205 -15.24 -4.49 -9.30
N PRO A 206 -15.63 -4.08 -8.10
CA PRO A 206 -16.83 -4.59 -7.44
C PRO A 206 -18.07 -4.36 -8.30
N ASP A 207 -18.84 -5.43 -8.55
CA ASP A 207 -20.16 -5.37 -9.20
C ASP A 207 -20.95 -6.61 -8.77
N ARG A 208 -22.16 -6.42 -8.25
CA ARG A 208 -23.06 -7.50 -7.80
C ARG A 208 -23.42 -8.52 -8.90
N ARG A 209 -23.25 -8.15 -10.18
CA ARG A 209 -23.52 -9.00 -11.34
C ARG A 209 -22.29 -9.80 -11.79
N ALA A 210 -21.10 -9.46 -11.29
CA ALA A 210 -19.89 -10.19 -11.64
C ALA A 210 -19.86 -11.56 -10.95
N PRO A 211 -19.26 -12.58 -11.57
CA PRO A 211 -18.96 -13.84 -10.89
C PRO A 211 -18.15 -13.60 -9.60
N GLY A 212 -18.73 -13.94 -8.45
CA GLY A 212 -18.12 -13.70 -7.14
C GLY A 212 -18.17 -12.23 -6.65
N GLY A 213 -19.01 -11.39 -7.27
CA GLY A 213 -19.21 -9.99 -6.85
C GLY A 213 -18.13 -9.01 -7.29
N VAL A 214 -17.12 -9.46 -8.06
CA VAL A 214 -16.01 -8.62 -8.54
C VAL A 214 -15.63 -9.01 -9.97
N TRP A 215 -15.65 -8.04 -10.89
CA TRP A 215 -15.02 -8.20 -12.20
C TRP A 215 -13.51 -8.18 -12.03
N VAL A 216 -12.82 -9.17 -12.63
CA VAL A 216 -11.37 -9.32 -12.56
C VAL A 216 -10.82 -9.37 -13.98
N ASP A 217 -10.30 -8.25 -14.47
CA ASP A 217 -9.59 -8.21 -15.74
C ASP A 217 -8.14 -8.67 -15.54
N LYS A 218 -7.74 -9.70 -16.28
CA LYS A 218 -6.33 -10.13 -16.36
C LYS A 218 -5.75 -9.64 -17.68
N CYS A 219 -4.88 -8.64 -17.59
CA CYS A 219 -4.29 -7.94 -18.72
C CYS A 219 -2.79 -8.23 -18.83
N GLN A 220 -2.29 -8.38 -20.05
CA GLN A 220 -0.85 -8.36 -20.33
C GLN A 220 -0.43 -6.94 -20.67
N ILE A 221 0.62 -6.46 -20.00
CA ILE A 221 1.27 -5.18 -20.30
C ILE A 221 2.21 -5.38 -21.50
N SER A 222 2.19 -4.46 -22.45
CA SER A 222 3.09 -4.49 -23.61
C SER A 222 4.56 -4.37 -23.20
N ALA A 223 5.47 -4.82 -24.07
CA ALA A 223 6.91 -4.81 -23.77
C ALA A 223 7.47 -3.40 -23.50
N ASP A 224 6.88 -2.36 -24.10
CA ASP A 224 7.22 -0.96 -23.91
C ASP A 224 6.53 -0.31 -22.69
N GLY A 225 5.65 -1.03 -22.00
CA GLY A 225 4.89 -0.51 -20.86
C GLY A 225 3.82 0.53 -21.20
N LYS A 226 3.54 0.80 -22.48
CA LYS A 226 2.63 1.88 -22.91
C LYS A 226 1.19 1.43 -23.13
N SER A 227 0.93 0.14 -23.18
CA SER A 227 -0.40 -0.43 -23.37
C SER A 227 -0.62 -1.67 -22.51
N TYR A 228 -1.88 -2.03 -22.30
CA TYR A 228 -2.24 -3.35 -21.81
C TYR A 228 -3.47 -3.88 -22.54
N ARG A 229 -3.62 -5.20 -22.57
CA ARG A 229 -4.78 -5.89 -23.14
C ARG A 229 -5.10 -7.15 -22.36
N GLY A 230 -6.39 -7.38 -22.12
CA GLY A 230 -6.85 -8.51 -21.32
C GLY A 230 -8.32 -8.82 -21.50
N ARG A 231 -8.80 -9.70 -20.64
CA ARG A 231 -10.21 -10.07 -20.55
C ARG A 231 -10.62 -10.30 -19.11
N ASN A 232 -11.90 -10.11 -18.83
CA ASN A 232 -12.52 -10.50 -17.57
C ASN A 232 -13.03 -11.95 -17.62
N GLN A 233 -13.73 -12.38 -16.55
CA GLN A 233 -14.28 -13.74 -16.42
C GLN A 233 -15.34 -14.08 -17.49
N ASP A 234 -15.99 -13.07 -18.08
CA ASP A 234 -17.00 -13.23 -19.14
C ASP A 234 -16.39 -13.12 -20.54
N ASN A 235 -15.06 -13.22 -20.64
CA ASN A 235 -14.31 -13.09 -21.89
C ASN A 235 -14.48 -11.71 -22.57
N VAL A 236 -14.97 -10.70 -21.84
CA VAL A 236 -15.11 -9.33 -22.37
C VAL A 236 -13.73 -8.70 -22.51
N GLU A 237 -13.47 -8.13 -23.68
CA GLU A 237 -12.19 -7.52 -23.99
C GLU A 237 -12.02 -6.17 -23.29
N THR A 238 -10.84 -6.00 -22.72
CA THR A 238 -10.40 -4.80 -22.02
C THR A 238 -9.02 -4.40 -22.55
N GLN A 239 -8.80 -3.11 -22.76
CA GLN A 239 -7.50 -2.58 -23.15
C GLN A 239 -7.24 -1.24 -22.46
N GLY A 240 -5.99 -0.84 -22.39
CA GLY A 240 -5.64 0.49 -21.93
C GLY A 240 -4.40 1.04 -22.59
N THR A 241 -4.35 2.37 -22.70
CA THR A 241 -3.22 3.11 -23.24
C THR A 241 -2.74 4.12 -22.19
N LEU A 242 -1.44 4.14 -21.93
CA LEU A 242 -0.83 5.04 -20.97
C LEU A 242 -0.95 6.47 -21.49
N LEU A 243 -1.42 7.38 -20.63
CA LEU A 243 -1.35 8.81 -20.87
C LEU A 243 0.03 9.30 -20.44
N GLU A 244 0.79 9.81 -21.39
CA GLU A 244 2.09 10.42 -21.09
C GLU A 244 1.87 11.65 -20.21
N SER A 245 2.58 11.71 -19.08
CA SER A 245 2.62 12.88 -18.22
C SER A 245 3.22 14.03 -19.03
N LYS A 246 2.43 15.09 -19.27
CA LYS A 246 2.94 16.34 -19.82
C LYS A 246 3.85 17.06 -18.84
#